data_AF-A0A2V6HN39-F1
#
_entry.id   AF-A0A2V6HN39-F1
#
_cell.length_a   1.000
_cell.length_b   1.000
_cell.length_c   1.000
_cell.angle_alpha   90.00
_cell.angle_beta   90.00
_cell.angle_gamma   90.00
#
_symmetry.space_group_name_H-M   'P 1'
#
loop_
_entity.id
_entity.type
_entity.pdbx_description
1 polymer ?
#
loop_
_entity_poly.entity_id
_entity_poly.type
_entity_poly.pdbx_seq_one_letter_code
_entity_poly.pdbx_strand_id
1 'polypeptide(L)'
;MKLSEKFEEALVYATRAHGNQTRKKTGIPFIAHILGVTAIHDTVEDCGGAERLRDIRERFGDDVAGIVDGCTDTYETPKPPWLERKRSYIEHLKDSDSSTRLVSASDKLHNTRALLVELRRHGLEVFERFAGKKDGTLWYYRALVIAFRQHGDHADLIDELDRVVSEIDKLSAE
;
A
#
# COMPACT_ATOMS: atom_id res chain seq x y z
N MET A 1 17.16 1.15 -13.05
CA MET A 1 16.86 -0.12 -13.75
C MET A 1 15.58 0.10 -14.55
N LYS A 2 15.53 -0.28 -15.83
CA LYS A 2 14.31 -0.21 -16.66
C LYS A 2 13.81 -1.64 -16.88
N LEU A 3 12.56 -1.93 -16.56
CA LEU A 3 11.94 -3.22 -16.83
C LEU A 3 11.75 -3.38 -18.35
N SER A 4 11.85 -4.62 -18.86
CA SER A 4 11.72 -4.93 -20.28
C SER A 4 10.32 -5.41 -20.63
N GLU A 5 9.96 -5.36 -21.91
CA GLU A 5 8.69 -5.90 -22.43
C GLU A 5 8.47 -7.37 -22.01
N LYS A 6 9.55 -8.16 -21.96
CA LYS A 6 9.50 -9.56 -21.49
C LYS A 6 9.02 -9.71 -20.05
N PHE A 7 9.32 -8.73 -19.19
CA PHE A 7 8.83 -8.75 -17.81
C PHE A 7 7.32 -8.48 -17.77
N GLU A 8 6.84 -7.52 -18.57
CA GLU A 8 5.41 -7.22 -18.69
C GLU A 8 4.63 -8.43 -19.23
N GLU A 9 5.14 -9.08 -20.27
CA GLU A 9 4.56 -10.30 -20.83
C GLU A 9 4.48 -11.43 -19.78
N ALA A 10 5.53 -11.60 -18.98
CA ALA A 10 5.54 -12.60 -17.91
C ALA A 10 4.49 -12.30 -16.82
N LEU A 11 4.27 -11.03 -16.49
CA LEU A 11 3.25 -10.62 -15.54
C LEU A 11 1.83 -10.88 -16.06
N VAL A 12 1.58 -10.55 -17.33
CA VAL A 12 0.30 -10.86 -18.01
C VAL A 12 0.09 -12.38 -18.08
N TYR A 13 1.13 -13.14 -18.39
CA TYR A 13 1.08 -14.61 -18.42
C TYR A 13 0.71 -15.18 -17.05
N ALA A 14 1.41 -14.76 -15.99
CA ALA A 14 1.13 -15.21 -14.62
C ALA A 14 -0.31 -14.87 -14.20
N THR A 15 -0.78 -13.67 -14.57
CA THR A 15 -2.16 -13.23 -14.32
C THR A 15 -3.17 -14.16 -14.97
N ARG A 16 -2.99 -14.48 -16.25
CA ARG A 16 -3.87 -15.40 -16.98
C ARG A 16 -3.82 -16.82 -16.42
N ALA A 17 -2.63 -17.31 -16.08
CA ALA A 17 -2.44 -18.67 -15.55
C ALA A 17 -3.15 -18.88 -14.19
N HIS A 18 -3.18 -17.84 -13.35
CA HIS A 18 -3.79 -17.89 -12.01
C HIS A 18 -5.21 -17.32 -11.93
N GLY A 19 -5.81 -16.87 -13.05
CA GLY A 19 -7.06 -16.11 -13.06
C GLY A 19 -8.27 -16.79 -12.42
N ASN A 20 -8.30 -18.13 -12.38
CA ASN A 20 -9.37 -18.91 -11.75
C ASN A 20 -8.93 -19.60 -10.45
N GLN A 21 -7.76 -19.25 -9.92
CA GLN A 21 -7.22 -19.88 -8.72
C GLN A 21 -7.45 -19.01 -7.49
N THR A 22 -7.81 -19.67 -6.39
CA THR A 22 -7.81 -19.09 -5.06
C THR A 22 -6.70 -19.70 -4.22
N ARG A 23 -6.21 -18.94 -3.24
CA ARG A 23 -5.25 -19.45 -2.27
C ARG A 23 -5.90 -20.54 -1.43
N LYS A 24 -5.17 -21.65 -1.30
CA LYS A 24 -5.56 -22.75 -0.41
C LYS A 24 -5.82 -22.19 0.98
N LYS A 25 -6.95 -22.58 1.58
CA LYS A 25 -7.42 -22.24 2.94
C LYS A 25 -8.03 -20.84 3.16
N THR A 26 -7.78 -19.84 2.31
CA THR A 26 -8.30 -18.47 2.55
C THR A 26 -9.32 -18.01 1.52
N GLY A 27 -9.45 -18.68 0.36
CA GLY A 27 -10.41 -18.30 -0.68
C GLY A 27 -10.04 -17.01 -1.44
N ILE A 28 -8.99 -16.30 -1.01
CA ILE A 28 -8.49 -15.09 -1.66
C ILE A 28 -7.99 -15.43 -3.07
N PRO A 29 -8.36 -14.68 -4.13
CA PRO A 29 -7.83 -14.87 -5.46
C PRO A 29 -6.29 -14.89 -5.47
N PHE A 30 -5.67 -15.89 -6.10
CA PHE A 30 -4.21 -16.03 -6.15
C PHE A 30 -3.55 -14.81 -6.82
N ILE A 31 -4.29 -14.15 -7.72
CA ILE A 31 -3.86 -12.90 -8.35
C ILE A 31 -3.59 -11.77 -7.35
N ALA A 32 -4.28 -11.73 -6.20
CA ALA A 32 -4.03 -10.74 -5.16
C ALA A 32 -2.59 -10.85 -4.60
N HIS A 33 -2.01 -12.06 -4.57
CA HIS A 33 -0.61 -12.24 -4.19
C HIS A 33 0.34 -11.68 -5.25
N ILE A 34 0.06 -11.92 -6.53
CA ILE A 34 0.88 -11.44 -7.65
C ILE A 34 0.82 -9.91 -7.76
N LEU A 35 -0.38 -9.34 -7.66
CA LEU A 35 -0.60 -7.88 -7.70
C LEU A 35 -0.03 -7.17 -6.47
N GLY A 36 -0.08 -7.81 -5.29
CA GLY A 36 0.61 -7.31 -4.10
C GLY A 36 2.14 -7.24 -4.25
N VAL A 37 2.72 -8.01 -5.19
CA VAL A 37 4.14 -7.97 -5.55
C VAL A 37 4.43 -6.96 -6.66
N THR A 38 3.43 -6.61 -7.50
CA THR A 38 3.64 -5.74 -8.68
C THR A 38 3.00 -4.35 -8.61
N ALA A 39 2.52 -3.95 -7.43
CA ALA A 39 2.09 -2.59 -7.03
C ALA A 39 1.79 -1.61 -8.19
N ILE A 40 0.56 -1.64 -8.70
CA ILE A 40 0.08 -0.66 -9.70
C ILE A 40 -0.52 0.58 -9.02
N HIS A 41 -0.75 0.55 -7.71
CA HIS A 41 -1.46 1.62 -7.00
C HIS A 41 -0.75 2.99 -7.06
N ASP A 42 0.58 3.03 -7.09
CA ASP A 42 1.35 4.29 -7.16
C ASP A 42 1.36 4.93 -8.56
N THR A 43 0.82 4.26 -9.59
CA THR A 43 0.90 4.77 -10.97
C THR A 43 0.17 6.10 -11.15
N VAL A 44 -0.92 6.34 -10.42
CA VAL A 44 -1.63 7.62 -10.47
C VAL A 44 -0.85 8.71 -9.73
N GLU A 45 -0.37 8.43 -8.52
CA GLU A 45 0.34 9.40 -7.69
C GLU A 45 1.68 9.83 -8.31
N ASP A 46 2.45 8.89 -8.85
CA ASP A 46 3.82 9.14 -9.29
C ASP A 46 3.97 9.14 -10.83
N CYS A 47 2.96 8.73 -11.60
CA CYS A 47 3.06 8.51 -13.05
C CYS A 47 1.82 8.95 -13.86
N GLY A 48 1.43 10.23 -13.73
CA GLY A 48 0.52 10.90 -14.69
C GLY A 48 -0.79 11.43 -14.10
N GLY A 49 -0.99 11.36 -12.79
CA GLY A 49 -2.09 12.02 -12.09
C GLY A 49 -3.47 11.66 -12.65
N ALA A 50 -4.33 12.66 -12.77
CA ALA A 50 -5.71 12.48 -13.24
C ALA A 50 -5.80 11.90 -14.66
N GLU A 51 -4.81 12.13 -15.52
CA GLU A 51 -4.78 11.53 -16.86
C GLU A 51 -4.54 10.02 -16.77
N ARG A 52 -3.62 9.59 -15.89
CA ARG A 52 -3.38 8.17 -15.65
C ARG A 52 -4.62 7.48 -15.07
N LEU A 53 -5.34 8.14 -14.15
CA LEU A 53 -6.57 7.58 -13.60
C LEU A 53 -7.63 7.36 -14.70
N ARG A 54 -7.77 8.29 -15.66
CA ARG A 54 -8.67 8.12 -16.81
C ARG A 54 -8.26 6.93 -17.69
N ASP A 55 -6.97 6.81 -18.00
CA ASP A 55 -6.42 5.68 -18.77
C ASP A 55 -6.67 4.33 -18.06
N ILE A 56 -6.52 4.29 -16.73
CA ILE A 56 -6.83 3.10 -15.93
C ILE A 56 -8.32 2.77 -16.00
N ARG A 57 -9.20 3.76 -15.87
CA ARG A 57 -10.65 3.57 -15.97
C ARG A 57 -11.05 3.04 -17.34
N GLU A 58 -10.52 3.60 -18.42
CA GLU A 58 -10.81 3.17 -19.79
C GLU A 58 -10.35 1.72 -20.06
N ARG A 59 -9.22 1.29 -19.49
CA ARG A 59 -8.65 -0.04 -19.75
C ARG A 59 -9.15 -1.13 -18.82
N PHE A 60 -9.41 -0.79 -17.56
CA PHE A 60 -9.64 -1.77 -16.49
C PHE A 60 -10.98 -1.61 -15.79
N GLY A 61 -11.76 -0.59 -16.14
CA GLY A 61 -13.09 -0.34 -15.61
C GLY A 61 -13.10 0.45 -14.29
N ASP A 62 -14.31 0.78 -13.85
CA ASP A 62 -14.55 1.67 -12.71
C ASP A 62 -14.10 1.05 -11.38
N ASP A 63 -14.26 -0.26 -11.19
CA ASP A 63 -13.87 -0.94 -9.95
C ASP A 63 -12.35 -0.80 -9.69
N VAL A 64 -11.54 -1.04 -10.71
CA VAL A 64 -10.07 -0.95 -10.61
C VAL A 64 -9.64 0.51 -10.44
N ALA A 65 -10.25 1.42 -11.21
CA ALA A 65 -9.96 2.85 -11.08
C ALA A 65 -10.31 3.38 -9.68
N GLY A 66 -11.44 2.95 -9.10
CA GLY A 66 -11.87 3.34 -7.76
C GLY A 66 -10.88 2.90 -6.68
N ILE A 67 -10.36 1.67 -6.77
CA ILE A 67 -9.34 1.18 -5.84
C ILE A 67 -8.05 2.00 -5.93
N VAL A 68 -7.61 2.31 -7.15
CA VAL A 68 -6.37 3.09 -7.36
C VAL A 68 -6.55 4.52 -6.87
N ASP A 69 -7.68 5.15 -7.16
CA ASP A 69 -8.05 6.49 -6.68
C ASP A 69 -8.08 6.53 -5.15
N GLY A 70 -8.78 5.58 -4.50
CA GLY A 70 -8.84 5.48 -3.05
C GLY A 70 -7.50 5.17 -2.37
N CYS A 71 -6.50 4.69 -3.12
CA CYS A 71 -5.14 4.51 -2.62
C CYS A 71 -4.22 5.73 -2.85
N THR A 72 -4.65 6.73 -3.62
CA THR A 72 -3.82 7.88 -4.02
C THR A 72 -3.73 8.93 -2.90
N ASP A 73 -2.51 9.31 -2.48
CA ASP A 73 -2.28 10.28 -1.39
C ASP A 73 -2.56 11.74 -1.83
N THR A 74 -2.24 12.07 -3.08
CA THR A 74 -2.48 13.40 -3.67
C THR A 74 -2.36 13.39 -5.20
N TYR A 75 -3.10 14.29 -5.85
CA TYR A 75 -2.95 14.61 -7.27
C TYR A 75 -2.06 15.83 -7.54
N GLU A 76 -1.66 16.55 -6.49
CA GLU A 76 -0.98 17.83 -6.61
C GLU A 76 0.53 17.67 -6.80
N THR A 77 1.11 18.53 -7.64
CA THR A 77 2.55 18.58 -7.91
C THR A 77 3.04 20.04 -7.85
N PRO A 78 4.00 20.40 -6.96
CA PRO A 78 4.67 19.53 -6.00
C PRO A 78 3.74 19.04 -4.89
N LYS A 79 4.07 17.87 -4.30
CA LYS A 79 3.24 17.28 -3.22
C LYS A 79 3.07 18.30 -2.07
N PRO A 80 1.86 18.47 -1.52
CA PRO A 80 1.58 19.31 -0.34
C PRO A 80 2.43 18.94 0.89
N PRO A 81 2.27 19.57 2.07
CA PRO A 81 2.97 19.14 3.29
C PRO A 81 2.64 17.69 3.68
N TRP A 82 3.66 16.92 4.09
CA TRP A 82 3.54 15.48 4.39
C TRP A 82 2.47 15.18 5.45
N LEU A 83 2.48 15.93 6.56
CA LEU A 83 1.57 15.67 7.67
C LEU A 83 0.10 15.90 7.28
N GLU A 84 -0.17 16.92 6.48
CA GLU A 84 -1.53 17.25 6.01
C GLU A 84 -2.08 16.13 5.13
N ARG A 85 -1.28 15.65 4.17
CA ARG A 85 -1.68 14.51 3.32
C ARG A 85 -1.95 13.26 4.13
N LYS A 86 -1.07 12.92 5.08
CA LYS A 86 -1.25 11.71 5.89
C LYS A 86 -2.49 11.77 6.79
N ARG A 87 -2.83 12.95 7.31
CA ARG A 87 -4.09 13.17 8.03
C ARG A 87 -5.31 13.01 7.10
N SER A 88 -5.27 13.64 5.93
CA SER A 88 -6.34 13.53 4.93
C SER A 88 -6.57 12.07 4.51
N TYR A 89 -5.48 11.33 4.28
CA TYR A 89 -5.55 9.91 3.93
C TYR A 89 -6.19 9.06 5.03
N ILE A 90 -5.80 9.27 6.30
CA ILE A 90 -6.43 8.56 7.43
C ILE A 90 -7.92 8.88 7.54
N GLU A 91 -8.31 10.14 7.32
CA GLU A 91 -9.72 10.53 7.33
C GLU A 91 -10.50 9.85 6.20
N HIS A 92 -9.94 9.84 4.99
CA HIS A 92 -10.53 9.20 3.82
C HIS A 92 -10.77 7.70 4.02
N LEU A 93 -9.89 7.00 4.74
CA LEU A 93 -10.04 5.55 4.98
C LEU A 93 -11.38 5.20 5.65
N LYS A 94 -11.96 6.11 6.45
CA LYS A 94 -13.26 5.90 7.12
C LYS A 94 -14.42 5.70 6.16
N ASP A 95 -14.33 6.25 4.96
CA ASP A 95 -15.39 6.18 3.95
C ASP A 95 -15.01 5.31 2.75
N SER A 96 -13.79 4.75 2.75
CA SER A 96 -13.29 3.88 1.69
C SER A 96 -14.05 2.55 1.62
N ASP A 97 -14.01 1.87 0.47
CA ASP A 97 -14.56 0.53 0.32
C ASP A 97 -13.59 -0.56 0.83
N SER A 98 -14.08 -1.79 0.97
CA SER A 98 -13.29 -2.91 1.51
C SER A 98 -12.11 -3.31 0.63
N SER A 99 -12.22 -3.15 -0.69
CA SER A 99 -11.14 -3.48 -1.63
C SER A 99 -10.03 -2.43 -1.58
N THR A 100 -10.38 -1.15 -1.49
CA THR A 100 -9.43 -0.06 -1.26
C THR A 100 -8.65 -0.29 0.04
N ARG A 101 -9.33 -0.62 1.15
CA ARG A 101 -8.65 -0.96 2.42
C ARG A 101 -7.74 -2.17 2.30
N LEU A 102 -8.15 -3.21 1.58
CA LEU A 102 -7.32 -4.41 1.35
C LEU A 102 -6.00 -4.05 0.66
N VAL A 103 -6.07 -3.26 -0.41
CA VAL A 103 -4.89 -2.85 -1.17
C VAL A 103 -4.01 -1.93 -0.34
N SER A 104 -4.60 -0.92 0.31
CA SER A 104 -3.88 0.00 1.18
C SER A 104 -3.17 -0.71 2.34
N ALA A 105 -3.87 -1.57 3.09
CA ALA A 105 -3.26 -2.33 4.18
C ALA A 105 -2.14 -3.28 3.70
N SER A 106 -2.30 -3.87 2.51
CA SER A 106 -1.27 -4.73 1.91
C SER A 106 -0.01 -3.96 1.56
N ASP A 107 -0.15 -2.78 0.95
CA ASP A 107 0.98 -1.88 0.68
C ASP A 107 1.68 -1.46 1.99
N LYS A 108 0.92 -1.03 2.99
CA LYS A 108 1.50 -0.58 4.26
C LYS A 108 2.17 -1.72 5.02
N LEU A 109 1.69 -2.96 4.92
CA LEU A 109 2.38 -4.13 5.46
C LEU A 109 3.70 -4.40 4.72
N HIS A 110 3.73 -4.26 3.40
CA HIS A 110 4.97 -4.41 2.63
C HIS A 110 5.99 -3.33 3.03
N ASN A 111 5.57 -2.06 3.09
CA ASN A 111 6.42 -0.93 3.43
C ASN A 111 6.97 -1.03 4.85
N THR A 112 6.14 -1.45 5.82
CA THR A 112 6.58 -1.65 7.20
C THR A 112 7.55 -2.83 7.34
N ARG A 113 7.36 -3.92 6.59
CA ARG A 113 8.33 -5.03 6.57
C ARG A 113 9.68 -4.60 6.01
N ALA A 114 9.69 -3.82 4.93
CA ALA A 114 10.93 -3.27 4.37
C ALA A 114 11.63 -2.34 5.37
N LEU A 115 10.88 -1.44 6.01
CA LEU A 115 11.40 -0.57 7.07
C LEU A 115 12.01 -1.36 8.23
N LEU A 116 11.33 -2.42 8.70
CA LEU A 116 11.82 -3.25 9.80
C LEU A 116 13.15 -3.94 9.45
N VAL A 117 13.31 -4.42 8.21
CA VAL A 117 14.58 -5.02 7.76
C VAL A 117 15.71 -3.99 7.78
N GLU A 118 15.45 -2.78 7.29
CA GLU A 118 16.46 -1.72 7.26
C GLU A 118 16.78 -1.18 8.66
N LEU A 119 15.78 -1.03 9.52
CA LEU A 119 15.95 -0.65 10.92
C LEU A 119 16.88 -1.63 11.66
N ARG A 120 16.71 -2.94 11.44
CA ARG A 120 17.59 -3.97 12.04
C ARG A 120 19.03 -3.90 11.54
N ARG A 121 19.26 -3.39 10.33
CA ARG A 121 20.60 -3.31 9.71
C ARG A 121 21.33 -2.01 10.02
N HIS A 122 20.59 -0.91 10.06
CA HIS A 122 21.14 0.44 10.07
C HIS A 122 20.73 1.26 11.30
N GLY A 123 19.90 0.71 12.18
CA GLY A 123 19.38 1.42 13.35
C GLY A 123 18.50 2.61 12.97
N LEU A 124 18.41 3.58 13.88
CA LEU A 124 17.48 4.70 13.77
C LEU A 124 17.75 5.65 12.59
N GLU A 125 18.94 5.59 11.98
CA GLU A 125 19.30 6.41 10.82
C GLU A 125 18.39 6.17 9.61
N VAL A 126 17.73 5.00 9.54
CA VAL A 126 16.76 4.70 8.48
C VAL A 126 15.65 5.76 8.39
N PHE A 127 15.25 6.34 9.52
CA PHE A 127 14.18 7.34 9.59
C PHE A 127 14.57 8.69 8.99
N GLU A 128 15.86 8.97 8.80
CA GLU A 128 16.30 10.24 8.21
C GLU A 128 15.85 10.41 6.77
N ARG A 129 15.62 9.30 6.07
CA ARG A 129 15.12 9.26 4.68
C ARG A 129 13.61 9.48 4.58
N PHE A 130 12.88 9.42 5.70
CA PHE A 130 11.43 9.60 5.73
C PHE A 130 11.07 11.06 5.95
N ALA A 131 10.08 11.55 5.21
CA ALA A 131 9.57 12.92 5.38
C ALA A 131 8.98 13.16 6.79
N GLY A 132 8.36 12.14 7.38
CA GLY A 132 7.84 12.18 8.75
C GLY A 132 8.90 11.97 9.84
N LYS A 133 10.17 11.74 9.47
CA LYS A 133 11.24 11.30 10.39
C LYS A 133 10.78 10.12 11.25
N LYS A 134 11.35 9.92 12.43
CA LYS A 134 10.98 8.81 13.33
C LYS A 134 9.54 8.96 13.81
N ASP A 135 9.26 9.99 14.61
CA ASP A 135 8.00 10.11 15.33
C ASP A 135 6.79 10.22 14.40
N GLY A 136 6.92 10.97 13.30
CA GLY A 136 5.85 11.08 12.31
C GLY A 136 5.59 9.74 11.60
N THR A 137 6.64 9.00 11.23
CA THR A 137 6.48 7.69 10.56
C THR A 137 5.82 6.68 11.50
N LEU A 138 6.23 6.61 12.76
CA LEU A 138 5.62 5.72 13.76
C LEU A 138 4.15 6.10 14.03
N TRP A 139 3.88 7.39 14.23
CA TRP A 139 2.52 7.91 14.36
C TRP A 139 1.63 7.49 13.18
N TYR A 140 2.13 7.66 11.95
CA TYR A 140 1.34 7.38 10.76
C TYR A 140 0.96 5.91 10.66
N TYR A 141 1.91 4.99 10.83
CA TYR A 141 1.61 3.56 10.78
C TYR A 141 0.68 3.11 11.92
N ARG A 142 0.81 3.70 13.11
CA ARG A 142 -0.12 3.45 14.22
C ARG A 142 -1.52 3.93 13.93
N ALA A 143 -1.66 5.13 13.40
CA ALA A 143 -2.95 5.69 13.02
C ALA A 143 -3.63 4.85 11.92
N LEU A 144 -2.85 4.34 10.95
CA LEU A 144 -3.36 3.43 9.92
C LEU A 144 -3.88 2.12 10.51
N VAL A 145 -3.14 1.47 11.40
CA VAL A 145 -3.61 0.24 12.08
C VAL A 145 -4.94 0.49 12.79
N ILE A 146 -5.06 1.60 13.51
CA ILE A 146 -6.30 1.97 14.22
C ILE A 146 -7.44 2.19 13.22
N ALA A 147 -7.20 2.95 12.15
CA ALA A 147 -8.21 3.25 11.14
C ALA A 147 -8.70 1.97 10.45
N PHE A 148 -7.81 1.08 10.03
CA PHE A 148 -8.20 -0.19 9.40
C PHE A 148 -9.01 -1.07 10.35
N ARG A 149 -8.61 -1.17 11.63
CA ARG A 149 -9.33 -2.00 12.63
C ARG A 149 -10.79 -1.57 12.84
N GLN A 150 -11.12 -0.29 12.64
CA GLN A 150 -12.49 0.22 12.86
C GLN A 150 -13.53 -0.40 11.93
N HIS A 151 -13.13 -0.89 10.76
CA HIS A 151 -14.04 -1.46 9.76
C HIS A 151 -14.36 -2.95 9.98
N GLY A 152 -13.53 -3.67 10.72
CA GLY A 152 -13.73 -5.10 11.00
C GLY A 152 -13.50 -6.04 9.82
N ASP A 153 -13.01 -5.55 8.68
CA ASP A 153 -12.57 -6.37 7.54
C ASP A 153 -11.06 -6.65 7.57
N HIS A 154 -10.62 -7.71 6.86
CA HIS A 154 -9.21 -8.07 6.69
C HIS A 154 -8.39 -8.26 7.99
N ALA A 155 -9.03 -8.73 9.07
CA ALA A 155 -8.42 -8.83 10.41
C ALA A 155 -7.04 -9.50 10.42
N ASP A 156 -6.85 -10.62 9.72
CA ASP A 156 -5.56 -11.33 9.65
C ASP A 156 -4.43 -10.46 9.05
N LEU A 157 -4.75 -9.65 8.05
CA LEU A 157 -3.79 -8.74 7.40
C LEU A 157 -3.43 -7.58 8.34
N ILE A 158 -4.44 -7.00 9.00
CA ILE A 158 -4.27 -5.88 9.92
C ILE A 158 -3.50 -6.31 11.17
N ASP A 159 -3.77 -7.52 11.70
CA ASP A 159 -3.02 -8.08 12.82
C ASP A 159 -1.54 -8.30 12.46
N GLU A 160 -1.25 -8.74 11.24
CA GLU A 160 0.11 -8.88 10.78
C GLU A 160 0.81 -7.53 10.60
N LEU A 161 0.11 -6.52 10.07
CA LEU A 161 0.61 -5.14 10.03
C LEU A 161 0.93 -4.63 11.43
N ASP A 162 0.02 -4.80 12.38
CA ASP A 162 0.18 -4.36 13.77
C ASP A 162 1.37 -5.04 14.47
N ARG A 163 1.61 -6.33 14.22
CA ARG A 163 2.81 -7.03 14.72
C ARG A 163 4.09 -6.40 14.21
N VAL A 164 4.16 -6.09 12.91
CA VAL A 164 5.35 -5.48 12.30
C VAL A 164 5.55 -4.06 12.85
N VAL A 165 4.50 -3.25 12.94
CA VAL A 165 4.59 -1.88 13.51
C VAL A 165 5.01 -1.95 14.99
N SER A 166 4.50 -2.92 15.75
CA SER A 166 4.89 -3.13 17.16
C SER A 166 6.33 -3.56 17.35
N GLU A 167 6.88 -4.32 16.42
CA GLU A 167 8.30 -4.63 16.42
C GLU A 167 9.16 -3.40 16.11
N ILE A 168 8.74 -2.59 15.12
CA ILE A 168 9.42 -1.34 14.78
C ILE A 168 9.44 -0.40 16.00
N ASP A 169 8.32 -0.24 16.71
CA ASP A 169 8.25 0.61 17.91
C ASP A 169 9.23 0.15 19.00
N LYS A 170 9.31 -1.17 19.26
CA LYS A 170 10.23 -1.73 20.26
C LYS A 170 11.68 -1.41 19.91
N LEU A 171 12.09 -1.74 18.68
CA LEU A 171 13.46 -1.47 18.20
C LEU A 171 13.76 0.04 18.10
N SER A 172 12.72 0.87 18.01
CA SER A 172 12.86 2.32 17.98
C SER A 172 12.99 2.94 19.38
N ALA A 173 12.66 2.20 20.44
CA ALA A 173 12.71 2.65 21.83
C ALA A 173 14.02 2.26 22.55
N GLU A 174 14.78 1.33 21.97
CA GLU A 174 16.14 0.92 22.40
C GLU A 174 17.20 1.96 21.99
#